data_AF-A0A1E7IHM9-F1
#
_entry.id   AF-A0A1E7IHM9-F1
#
_cell.length_a   1.000
_cell.length_b   1.000
_cell.length_c   1.000
_cell.angle_alpha   90.00
_cell.angle_beta   90.00
_cell.angle_gamma   90.00
#
_symmetry.space_group_name_H-M   'P 1'
#
loop_
_entity.id
_entity.type
_entity.pdbx_description
1 polymer ?
#
loop_
_entity_poly.entity_id
_entity_poly.type
_entity_poly.pdbx_seq_one_letter_code
_entity_poly.pdbx_strand_id
1 'polypeptide(L)'
;MEEISKSLPDYERPPVVEVVCGILFKSIEKLLAPHFGLLWEKYKTEYPVCREVPPLAPAIERFEKAPRIDLQLAEVPPLPRIWFVHKNDNGIIQIQRDRFLHNWKKVLPEDEYPRYPQVIELFKDRLSRFESFLSENNLGVMEPCQYEMSYINHIPQGEGWTTLNEIGKVFPDFSLRADGRRFLPEPERVNWRTSFVLPDEAGRLHATIRHAKLHDSGLPVLLLDLTVRGIGKDRSPQGMADWFDLAREWIVRGFTDLTGEDVQKSIWRRKK
;
A
#
# COMPACT_ATOMS: atom_id res chain seq x y z
N MET A 1 -15.75 -27.09 -3.91
CA MET A 1 -16.38 -25.80 -3.52
C MET A 1 -16.24 -24.88 -4.70
N GLU A 2 -17.36 -24.37 -5.18
CA GLU A 2 -17.55 -23.77 -6.50
C GLU A 2 -16.52 -22.70 -6.85
N GLU A 3 -15.87 -22.92 -7.99
CA GLU A 3 -15.29 -21.88 -8.83
C GLU A 3 -16.39 -20.87 -9.18
N ILE A 4 -16.51 -19.83 -8.37
CA ILE A 4 -17.04 -18.59 -8.89
C ILE A 4 -15.82 -17.75 -9.23
N SER A 5 -15.47 -17.71 -10.51
CA SER A 5 -14.80 -16.57 -11.12
C SER A 5 -15.72 -15.35 -10.95
N LYS A 6 -15.80 -14.86 -9.71
CA LYS A 6 -16.73 -13.81 -9.27
C LYS A 6 -15.99 -12.52 -9.49
N SER A 7 -16.34 -11.84 -10.59
CA SER A 7 -15.78 -10.53 -10.96
C SER A 7 -15.57 -9.67 -9.72
N LEU A 8 -14.35 -9.15 -9.55
CA LEU A 8 -14.04 -8.30 -8.41
C LEU A 8 -14.93 -7.05 -8.43
N PRO A 9 -15.32 -6.52 -7.25
CA PRO A 9 -15.98 -5.22 -7.15
C PRO A 9 -15.23 -4.15 -7.96
N ASP A 10 -15.99 -3.33 -8.68
CA ASP A 10 -15.44 -2.24 -9.48
C ASP A 10 -16.20 -0.95 -9.22
N TYR A 11 -15.47 0.15 -9.17
CA TYR A 11 -15.95 1.47 -8.79
C TYR A 11 -15.59 2.46 -9.88
N GLU A 12 -16.55 3.28 -10.32
CA GLU A 12 -16.26 4.36 -11.26
C GLU A 12 -15.39 5.43 -10.62
N ARG A 13 -15.68 5.79 -9.37
CA ARG A 13 -15.04 6.87 -8.61
C ARG A 13 -14.50 6.36 -7.28
N PRO A 14 -13.54 5.42 -7.27
CA PRO A 14 -12.97 4.92 -6.03
C PRO A 14 -12.21 6.03 -5.28
N PRO A 15 -12.20 6.02 -3.94
CA PRO A 15 -11.47 6.98 -3.11
C PRO A 15 -9.95 6.75 -3.08
N VAL A 16 -9.44 5.81 -3.88
CA VAL A 16 -8.02 5.47 -3.93
C VAL A 16 -7.21 6.65 -4.46
N VAL A 17 -6.20 7.04 -3.70
CA VAL A 17 -5.27 8.11 -4.07
C VAL A 17 -3.86 7.61 -4.28
N GLU A 18 -3.53 6.41 -3.80
CA GLU A 18 -2.20 5.84 -3.96
C GLU A 18 -2.26 4.32 -3.91
N VAL A 19 -1.50 3.67 -4.79
CA VAL A 19 -1.33 2.22 -4.82
C VAL A 19 0.15 1.91 -4.81
N VAL A 20 0.57 1.04 -3.89
CA VAL A 20 1.97 0.66 -3.70
C VAL A 20 2.13 -0.82 -3.98
N CYS A 21 3.11 -1.18 -4.80
CA CYS A 21 3.58 -2.56 -4.98
C CYS A 21 5.02 -2.65 -4.50
N GLY A 22 5.38 -3.74 -3.83
CA GLY A 22 6.65 -3.82 -3.15
C GLY A 22 7.20 -5.22 -2.93
N ILE A 23 8.52 -5.29 -2.85
CA ILE A 23 9.27 -6.49 -2.47
C ILE A 23 10.24 -6.11 -1.36
N LEU A 24 10.12 -6.81 -0.25
CA LEU A 24 11.16 -6.94 0.76
C LEU A 24 11.99 -8.18 0.42
N PHE A 25 13.30 -8.03 0.38
CA PHE A 25 14.25 -9.09 0.06
C PHE A 25 15.40 -9.09 1.08
N LYS A 26 16.24 -10.13 1.06
CA LYS A 26 17.44 -10.14 1.90
C LYS A 26 18.33 -8.95 1.55
N SER A 27 18.79 -8.22 2.58
CA SER A 27 19.64 -7.03 2.40
C SER A 27 20.83 -7.31 1.47
N ILE A 28 20.99 -6.48 0.46
CA ILE A 28 22.12 -6.51 -0.47
C ILE A 28 23.20 -5.60 0.10
N GLU A 29 24.10 -6.16 0.90
CA GLU A 29 25.15 -5.37 1.61
C GLU A 29 26.10 -4.64 0.66
N LYS A 30 26.28 -5.16 -0.57
CA LYS A 30 27.08 -4.51 -1.62
C LYS A 30 26.40 -3.28 -2.21
N LEU A 31 25.09 -3.08 -2.01
CA LEU A 31 24.35 -1.91 -2.49
C LEU A 31 24.63 -0.69 -1.59
N LEU A 32 25.75 -0.05 -1.86
CA LEU A 32 26.21 1.17 -1.17
C LEU A 32 25.64 2.45 -1.78
N ALA A 33 25.74 3.57 -1.05
CA ALA A 33 25.21 4.87 -1.47
C ALA A 33 25.62 5.32 -2.90
N PRO A 34 26.88 5.15 -3.36
CA PRO A 34 27.26 5.52 -4.74
C PRO A 34 26.45 4.79 -5.82
N HIS A 35 26.04 3.54 -5.55
CA HIS A 35 25.24 2.76 -6.48
C HIS A 35 23.83 3.33 -6.65
N PHE A 36 23.28 4.04 -5.66
CA PHE A 36 21.99 4.71 -5.83
C PHE A 36 22.05 5.83 -6.87
N GLY A 37 23.19 6.54 -6.95
CA GLY A 37 23.44 7.52 -8.01
C GLY A 37 23.50 6.87 -9.39
N LEU A 38 24.23 5.75 -9.52
CA LEU A 38 24.32 5.00 -10.79
C LEU A 38 22.97 4.40 -11.19
N LEU A 39 22.20 3.90 -10.23
CA LEU A 39 20.85 3.38 -10.45
C LEU A 39 19.90 4.49 -10.90
N TRP A 40 20.00 5.68 -10.29
CA TRP A 40 19.16 6.81 -10.67
C TRP A 40 19.32 7.17 -12.16
N GLU A 41 20.52 7.13 -12.71
CA GLU A 41 20.74 7.38 -14.15
C GLU A 41 19.93 6.43 -15.06
N LYS A 42 19.58 5.22 -14.59
CA LYS A 42 18.69 4.29 -15.33
C LYS A 42 17.21 4.73 -15.34
N TYR A 43 16.80 5.56 -14.39
CA TYR A 43 15.42 6.05 -14.25
C TYR A 43 15.24 7.54 -14.57
N LYS A 44 16.33 8.31 -14.57
CA LYS A 44 16.35 9.78 -14.58
C LYS A 44 15.51 10.45 -15.66
N THR A 45 15.41 9.83 -16.84
CA THR A 45 14.56 10.32 -17.93
C THR A 45 13.08 10.42 -17.53
N GLU A 46 12.60 9.48 -16.72
CA GLU A 46 11.21 9.40 -16.27
C GLU A 46 11.06 9.89 -14.81
N TYR A 47 12.07 9.66 -13.98
CA TYR A 47 12.12 10.00 -12.54
C TYR A 47 13.29 10.95 -12.24
N PRO A 48 13.21 12.24 -12.65
CA PRO A 48 14.33 13.18 -12.58
C PRO A 48 14.60 13.73 -11.17
N VAL A 49 13.71 13.53 -10.21
CA VAL A 49 13.83 14.10 -8.86
C VAL A 49 14.18 13.02 -7.84
N CYS A 50 15.18 13.28 -7.01
CA CYS A 50 15.57 12.41 -5.90
C CYS A 50 15.23 13.02 -4.55
N ARG A 51 14.81 12.19 -3.58
CA ARG A 51 14.65 12.60 -2.18
C ARG A 51 15.19 11.53 -1.26
N GLU A 52 15.88 11.95 -0.22
CA GLU A 52 16.24 11.07 0.90
C GLU A 52 15.12 11.07 1.93
N VAL A 53 14.72 9.89 2.36
CA VAL A 53 13.72 9.72 3.42
C VAL A 53 14.17 8.66 4.42
N PRO A 54 13.63 8.67 5.66
CA PRO A 54 13.97 7.65 6.65
C PRO A 54 13.74 6.22 6.12
N PRO A 55 14.62 5.27 6.47
CA PRO A 55 14.46 3.87 6.10
C PRO A 55 13.22 3.25 6.75
N LEU A 56 12.66 2.22 6.12
CA LEU A 56 11.60 1.41 6.71
C LEU A 56 12.18 0.19 7.40
N ALA A 57 11.80 -0.02 8.65
CA ALA A 57 12.05 -1.29 9.31
C ALA A 57 11.30 -2.43 8.59
N PRO A 58 11.91 -3.62 8.46
CA PRO A 58 11.22 -4.79 7.91
C PRO A 58 10.09 -5.23 8.84
N ALA A 59 8.89 -5.40 8.28
CA ALA A 59 7.72 -5.93 8.97
C ALA A 59 7.30 -7.22 8.26
N ILE A 60 7.83 -8.36 8.71
CA ILE A 60 7.62 -9.67 8.09
C ILE A 60 6.49 -10.42 8.80
N GLU A 61 5.52 -10.94 8.04
CA GLU A 61 4.43 -11.77 8.53
C GLU A 61 4.96 -13.08 9.11
N ARG A 62 4.43 -13.44 10.28
CA ARG A 62 4.74 -14.69 10.97
C ARG A 62 3.44 -15.28 11.49
N PHE A 63 3.19 -16.54 11.18
CA PHE A 63 1.96 -17.24 11.57
C PHE A 63 2.15 -18.13 12.80
N GLU A 64 3.36 -18.67 13.01
CA GLU A 64 3.61 -19.70 14.04
C GLU A 64 4.43 -19.24 15.25
N LYS A 65 4.94 -18.00 15.32
CA LYS A 65 5.86 -17.58 16.41
C LYS A 65 5.58 -16.17 16.94
N ALA A 66 5.68 -16.02 18.27
CA ALA A 66 5.76 -14.73 18.94
C ALA A 66 6.88 -13.86 18.33
N PRO A 67 6.69 -12.54 18.25
CA PRO A 67 7.66 -11.65 17.61
C PRO A 67 9.02 -11.76 18.31
N ARG A 68 10.06 -12.15 17.55
CA ARG A 68 11.44 -11.93 17.98
C ARG A 68 11.79 -10.49 17.60
N ILE A 69 11.97 -9.64 18.59
CA ILE A 69 12.62 -8.35 18.43
C ILE A 69 14.10 -8.66 18.23
N ASP A 70 14.57 -8.53 17.00
CA ASP A 70 16.00 -8.64 16.68
C ASP A 70 16.57 -7.22 16.71
N LEU A 71 17.23 -6.87 17.82
CA LEU A 71 17.87 -5.56 17.97
C LEU A 71 19.24 -5.65 17.29
N GLN A 72 19.30 -5.36 16.00
CA GLN A 72 20.58 -5.25 15.29
C GLN A 72 21.19 -3.88 15.58
N LEU A 73 22.19 -3.86 16.47
CA LEU A 73 23.10 -2.72 16.63
C LEU A 73 24.02 -2.67 15.41
N ALA A 74 23.69 -1.81 14.45
CA ALA A 74 24.57 -1.52 13.33
C ALA A 74 25.63 -0.49 13.75
N GLU A 75 26.90 -0.77 13.49
CA GLU A 75 28.01 0.17 13.73
C GLU A 75 27.95 1.41 12.81
N VAL A 76 27.25 1.28 11.68
CA VAL A 76 27.06 2.34 10.68
C VAL A 76 25.58 2.72 10.63
N PRO A 77 25.23 4.02 10.67
CA PRO A 77 23.85 4.46 10.45
C PRO A 77 23.28 3.87 9.16
N PRO A 78 22.04 3.36 9.16
CA PRO A 78 21.46 2.77 7.97
C PRO A 78 21.41 3.81 6.84
N LEU A 79 21.66 3.38 5.61
CA LEU A 79 21.47 4.26 4.46
C LEU A 79 20.03 4.76 4.42
N PRO A 80 19.81 6.04 4.05
CA PRO A 80 18.47 6.52 3.83
C PRO A 80 17.83 5.72 2.70
N ARG A 81 16.50 5.61 2.77
CA ARG A 81 15.72 5.14 1.62
C ARG A 81 15.66 6.27 0.62
N ILE A 82 15.95 5.96 -0.64
CA ILE A 82 15.97 6.93 -1.72
C ILE A 82 14.67 6.84 -2.50
N TRP A 83 14.02 7.97 -2.72
CA TRP A 83 12.89 8.11 -3.62
C TRP A 83 13.36 8.68 -4.95
N PHE A 84 13.02 8.02 -6.05
CA PHE A 84 13.00 8.63 -7.37
C PHE A 84 11.55 9.00 -7.69
N VAL A 85 11.30 10.27 -7.98
CA VAL A 85 9.96 10.82 -8.19
C VAL A 85 9.78 11.09 -9.68
N HIS A 86 8.67 10.58 -10.23
CA HIS A 86 8.32 10.71 -11.63
C HIS A 86 8.15 12.20 -12.00
N LYS A 87 8.47 12.57 -13.23
CA LYS A 87 8.38 13.96 -13.72
C LYS A 87 7.00 14.61 -13.58
N ASN A 88 5.94 13.80 -13.44
CA ASN A 88 4.56 14.25 -13.23
C ASN A 88 4.09 14.07 -11.77
N ASP A 89 4.98 13.77 -10.81
CA ASP A 89 4.69 13.49 -9.40
C ASP A 89 3.72 12.30 -9.11
N ASN A 90 3.25 11.62 -10.14
CA ASN A 90 2.28 10.52 -10.08
C ASN A 90 2.90 9.13 -9.87
N GLY A 91 4.21 9.07 -9.67
CA GLY A 91 4.97 7.84 -9.56
C GLY A 91 6.17 8.00 -8.65
N ILE A 92 6.42 7.02 -7.78
CA ILE A 92 7.61 7.01 -6.91
C ILE A 92 8.23 5.63 -6.93
N ILE A 93 9.51 5.54 -7.27
CA ILE A 93 10.34 4.35 -7.01
C ILE A 93 11.04 4.57 -5.68
N GLN A 94 10.92 3.63 -4.75
CA GLN A 94 11.61 3.69 -3.46
C GLN A 94 12.62 2.54 -3.34
N ILE A 95 13.88 2.90 -3.09
CA ILE A 95 14.98 1.95 -2.99
C ILE A 95 15.58 1.97 -1.58
N GLN A 96 15.75 0.79 -1.02
CA GLN A 96 16.53 0.50 0.18
C GLN A 96 17.33 -0.78 -0.07
N ARG A 97 18.33 -1.09 0.76
CA ARG A 97 19.18 -2.29 0.59
C ARG A 97 18.41 -3.61 0.62
N ASP A 98 17.27 -3.63 1.28
CA ASP A 98 16.41 -4.80 1.50
C ASP A 98 15.02 -4.62 0.89
N ARG A 99 14.78 -3.53 0.14
CA ARG A 99 13.43 -3.18 -0.33
C ARG A 99 13.41 -2.43 -1.65
N PHE A 100 12.46 -2.81 -2.50
CA PHE A 100 12.06 -2.08 -3.68
C PHE A 100 10.55 -1.84 -3.64
N LEU A 101 10.11 -0.59 -3.77
CA LEU A 101 8.70 -0.21 -3.87
C LEU A 101 8.45 0.63 -5.12
N HIS A 102 7.27 0.50 -5.70
CA HIS A 102 6.73 1.45 -6.68
C HIS A 102 5.35 1.91 -6.24
N ASN A 103 5.16 3.21 -6.26
CA ASN A 103 3.90 3.85 -5.91
C ASN A 103 3.35 4.50 -7.17
N TRP A 104 2.09 4.21 -7.50
CA TRP A 104 1.28 5.13 -8.28
C TRP A 104 0.57 6.08 -7.32
N LYS A 105 0.56 7.38 -7.62
CA LYS A 105 -0.09 8.40 -6.81
C LYS A 105 -0.97 9.31 -7.66
N LYS A 106 -2.15 9.62 -7.14
CA LYS A 106 -3.05 10.65 -7.65
C LYS A 106 -2.49 12.03 -7.30
N VAL A 107 -2.28 12.90 -8.30
CA VAL A 107 -1.72 14.24 -8.10
C VAL A 107 -2.81 15.30 -8.20
N LEU A 108 -3.61 15.23 -9.25
CA LEU A 108 -4.70 16.16 -9.51
C LEU A 108 -6.07 15.51 -9.23
N PRO A 109 -7.10 16.27 -8.82
CA PRO A 109 -8.45 15.75 -8.57
C PRO A 109 -9.05 14.98 -9.76
N GLU A 110 -8.74 15.39 -10.98
CA GLU A 110 -9.15 14.81 -12.25
C GLU A 110 -8.36 13.57 -12.66
N ASP A 111 -7.23 13.30 -12.02
CA ASP A 111 -6.44 12.10 -12.31
C ASP A 111 -7.28 10.85 -12.00
N GLU A 112 -7.42 10.00 -13.01
CA GLU A 112 -8.10 8.73 -12.86
C GLU A 112 -7.12 7.65 -12.40
N TYR A 113 -7.59 6.77 -11.52
CA TYR A 113 -6.84 5.60 -11.12
C TYR A 113 -6.63 4.68 -12.34
N PRO A 114 -5.38 4.41 -12.78
CA PRO A 114 -5.05 3.63 -13.98
C PRO A 114 -5.42 2.14 -13.87
N ARG A 115 -5.98 1.73 -12.73
CA ARG A 115 -6.37 0.36 -12.40
C ARG A 115 -5.18 -0.56 -12.22
N TYR A 116 -5.45 -1.66 -11.52
CA TYR A 116 -4.43 -2.62 -11.13
C TYR A 116 -3.56 -3.13 -12.29
N PRO A 117 -4.11 -3.53 -13.45
CA PRO A 117 -3.28 -4.07 -14.54
C PRO A 117 -2.18 -3.12 -15.00
N GLN A 118 -2.44 -1.81 -15.04
CA GLN A 118 -1.42 -0.84 -15.43
C GLN A 118 -0.39 -0.61 -14.31
N VAL A 119 -0.84 -0.54 -13.05
CA VAL A 119 0.06 -0.35 -11.91
C VAL A 119 1.03 -1.52 -11.75
N ILE A 120 0.55 -2.76 -11.86
CA ILE A 120 1.41 -3.94 -11.69
C ILE A 120 2.40 -4.09 -12.83
N GLU A 121 2.02 -3.77 -14.06
CA GLU A 121 2.95 -3.80 -15.21
C GLU A 121 4.02 -2.71 -15.10
N LEU A 122 3.67 -1.50 -14.64
CA LEU A 122 4.67 -0.48 -14.32
C LEU A 122 5.64 -0.94 -13.23
N PHE A 123 5.11 -1.54 -12.16
CA PHE A 123 5.94 -2.09 -11.10
C PHE A 123 6.91 -3.16 -11.61
N LYS A 124 6.43 -4.14 -12.38
CA LYS A 124 7.27 -5.20 -12.98
C LYS A 124 8.35 -4.64 -13.90
N ASP A 125 8.01 -3.67 -14.75
CA ASP A 125 8.99 -3.02 -15.63
C ASP A 125 10.09 -2.35 -14.80
N ARG A 126 9.73 -1.54 -13.79
CA ARG A 126 10.73 -0.87 -12.95
C ARG A 126 11.54 -1.87 -12.12
N LEU A 127 10.92 -2.93 -11.61
CA LEU A 127 11.62 -4.00 -10.90
C LEU A 127 12.66 -4.67 -11.80
N SER A 128 12.31 -5.03 -13.03
CA SER A 128 13.25 -5.71 -13.94
C SER A 128 14.48 -4.86 -14.30
N ARG A 129 14.32 -3.53 -14.39
CA ARG A 129 15.44 -2.60 -14.55
C ARG A 129 16.34 -2.58 -13.32
N PHE A 130 15.78 -2.69 -12.12
CA PHE A 130 16.56 -2.79 -10.88
C PHE A 130 17.32 -4.11 -10.80
N GLU A 131 16.68 -5.25 -11.12
CA GLU A 131 17.34 -6.55 -11.18
C GLU A 131 18.48 -6.56 -12.21
N SER A 132 18.26 -5.97 -13.38
CA SER A 132 19.30 -5.82 -14.42
C SER A 132 20.47 -5.00 -13.89
N PHE A 133 20.21 -3.88 -13.21
CA PHE A 133 21.25 -3.06 -12.60
C PHE A 133 22.08 -3.84 -11.56
N LEU A 134 21.43 -4.62 -10.70
CA LEU A 134 22.13 -5.44 -9.70
C LEU A 134 23.08 -6.45 -10.37
N SER A 135 22.63 -7.08 -11.46
CA SER A 135 23.43 -8.01 -12.26
C SER A 135 24.59 -7.31 -12.97
N GLU A 136 24.34 -6.20 -13.68
CA GLU A 136 25.35 -5.41 -14.41
C GLU A 136 26.50 -4.94 -13.51
N ASN A 137 26.21 -4.65 -12.24
CA ASN A 137 27.17 -4.13 -11.26
C ASN A 137 27.68 -5.21 -10.29
N ASN A 138 27.36 -6.48 -10.49
CA ASN A 138 27.79 -7.61 -9.64
C ASN A 138 27.47 -7.43 -8.15
N LEU A 139 26.31 -6.83 -7.84
CA LEU A 139 25.90 -6.48 -6.48
C LEU A 139 25.24 -7.64 -5.74
N GLY A 140 24.73 -8.63 -6.47
CA GLY A 140 24.04 -9.79 -5.93
C GLY A 140 22.73 -10.03 -6.65
N VAL A 141 21.96 -10.99 -6.15
CA VAL A 141 20.62 -11.32 -6.65
C VAL A 141 19.58 -10.98 -5.59
N MET A 142 18.38 -10.63 -6.04
CA MET A 142 17.27 -10.39 -5.14
C MET A 142 16.74 -11.72 -4.61
N GLU A 143 16.69 -11.86 -3.28
CA GLU A 143 16.07 -13.01 -2.61
C GLU A 143 14.82 -12.54 -1.85
N PRO A 144 13.62 -12.62 -2.48
CA PRO A 144 12.38 -12.16 -1.86
C PRO A 144 12.13 -12.84 -0.50
N CYS A 145 11.81 -12.02 0.49
CA CYS A 145 11.39 -12.42 1.83
C CYS A 145 9.90 -12.15 2.05
N GLN A 146 9.37 -11.11 1.43
CA GLN A 146 7.96 -10.74 1.49
C GLN A 146 7.57 -9.80 0.35
N TYR A 147 6.38 -9.96 -0.19
CA TYR A 147 5.70 -9.03 -1.08
C TYR A 147 4.73 -8.13 -0.29
N GLU A 148 4.51 -6.92 -0.78
CA GLU A 148 3.57 -5.97 -0.20
C GLU A 148 2.75 -5.29 -1.29
N MET A 149 1.44 -5.19 -1.07
CA MET A 149 0.56 -4.35 -1.87
C MET A 149 -0.28 -3.47 -0.96
N SER A 150 -0.37 -2.17 -1.24
CA SER A 150 -1.19 -1.24 -0.46
C SER A 150 -2.10 -0.40 -1.32
N TYR A 151 -3.34 -0.19 -0.87
CA TYR A 151 -4.25 0.84 -1.37
C TYR A 151 -4.50 1.85 -0.26
N ILE A 152 -4.17 3.11 -0.55
CA ILE A 152 -4.44 4.24 0.34
C ILE A 152 -5.63 4.99 -0.21
N ASN A 153 -6.67 5.11 0.61
CA ASN A 153 -7.93 5.73 0.25
C ASN A 153 -8.16 6.98 1.10
N HIS A 154 -8.50 8.09 0.44
CA HIS A 154 -8.90 9.32 1.10
C HIS A 154 -10.40 9.49 0.91
N ILE A 155 -11.13 9.65 2.02
CA ILE A 155 -12.57 9.88 2.02
C ILE A 155 -12.82 11.25 2.68
N PRO A 156 -12.78 12.34 1.90
CA PRO A 156 -12.99 13.70 2.42
C PRO A 156 -14.35 13.85 3.10
N GLN A 157 -14.43 14.78 4.05
CA GLN A 157 -15.70 15.20 4.64
C GLN A 157 -16.66 15.67 3.53
N GLY A 158 -17.91 15.21 3.61
CA GLY A 158 -18.92 15.37 2.55
C GLY A 158 -19.10 14.10 1.69
N GLU A 159 -18.14 13.17 1.70
CA GLU A 159 -18.27 11.87 1.02
C GLU A 159 -18.88 10.81 1.95
N GLY A 160 -20.17 10.95 2.25
CA GLY A 160 -20.93 9.97 3.03
C GLY A 160 -20.87 10.16 4.54
N TRP A 161 -20.06 11.12 5.00
CA TRP A 161 -19.96 11.54 6.39
C TRP A 161 -19.76 13.05 6.48
N THR A 162 -20.32 13.68 7.51
CA THR A 162 -20.07 15.09 7.84
C THR A 162 -19.48 15.24 9.24
N THR A 163 -19.75 14.30 10.14
CA THR A 163 -19.23 14.30 11.52
C THR A 163 -18.70 12.91 11.86
N LEU A 164 -17.82 12.79 12.85
CA LEU A 164 -17.31 11.48 13.25
C LEU A 164 -18.37 10.60 13.91
N ASN A 165 -19.48 11.17 14.38
CA ASN A 165 -20.65 10.40 14.81
C ASN A 165 -21.28 9.59 13.66
N GLU A 166 -21.07 10.00 12.41
CA GLU A 166 -21.60 9.33 11.22
C GLU A 166 -20.62 8.33 10.59
N ILE A 167 -19.47 8.08 11.23
CA ILE A 167 -18.45 7.17 10.69
C ILE A 167 -19.01 5.79 10.33
N GLY A 168 -20.04 5.32 11.03
CA GLY A 168 -20.75 4.07 10.75
C GLY A 168 -21.42 4.04 9.36
N LYS A 169 -21.71 5.18 8.74
CA LYS A 169 -22.22 5.24 7.35
C LYS A 169 -21.14 4.85 6.35
N VAL A 170 -19.89 5.22 6.62
CA VAL A 170 -18.74 4.90 5.77
C VAL A 170 -18.17 3.53 6.11
N PHE A 171 -18.10 3.19 7.40
CA PHE A 171 -17.56 1.94 7.93
C PHE A 171 -18.59 1.25 8.85
N PRO A 172 -19.46 0.36 8.33
CA PRO A 172 -20.60 -0.21 9.06
C PRO A 172 -20.25 -0.90 10.39
N ASP A 173 -19.05 -1.44 10.51
CA ASP A 173 -18.55 -2.07 11.74
C ASP A 173 -18.42 -1.06 12.91
N PHE A 174 -18.38 0.24 12.64
CA PHE A 174 -18.31 1.30 13.64
C PHE A 174 -19.72 1.72 14.08
N SER A 175 -20.32 0.94 14.97
CA SER A 175 -21.60 1.27 15.60
C SER A 175 -21.41 2.24 16.78
N LEU A 176 -21.26 3.53 16.51
CA LEU A 176 -21.30 4.56 17.55
C LEU A 176 -22.73 4.72 18.07
N ARG A 177 -22.91 4.63 19.39
CA ARG A 177 -24.20 4.92 20.02
C ARG A 177 -24.55 6.39 19.79
N ALA A 178 -25.71 6.64 19.20
CA ALA A 178 -26.21 7.99 18.92
C ALA A 178 -27.43 8.35 19.78
N ASP A 179 -27.69 7.61 20.87
CA ASP A 179 -28.84 7.87 21.72
C ASP A 179 -28.66 9.16 22.54
N GLY A 180 -29.76 9.89 22.77
CA GLY A 180 -29.76 11.14 23.55
C GLY A 180 -29.38 10.99 25.03
N ARG A 181 -28.98 9.78 25.45
CA ARG A 181 -28.49 9.45 26.80
C ARG A 181 -26.96 9.28 26.84
N ARG A 182 -26.27 9.47 25.71
CA ARG A 182 -24.82 9.34 25.64
C ARG A 182 -24.14 10.44 26.47
N PHE A 183 -23.29 10.03 27.40
CA PHE A 183 -22.50 10.94 28.24
C PHE A 183 -21.35 11.60 27.47
N LEU A 184 -20.66 10.85 26.60
CA LEU A 184 -19.52 11.37 25.83
C LEU A 184 -19.99 12.17 24.60
N PRO A 185 -19.36 13.32 24.31
CA PRO A 185 -19.65 14.09 23.11
C PRO A 185 -19.17 13.37 21.83
N GLU A 186 -19.28 14.07 20.70
CA GLU A 186 -18.71 13.60 19.43
C GLU A 186 -17.22 13.29 19.58
N PRO A 187 -16.74 12.15 19.04
CA PRO A 187 -15.31 11.85 19.00
C PRO A 187 -14.55 12.90 18.19
N GLU A 188 -13.41 13.39 18.68
CA GLU A 188 -12.54 14.29 17.90
C GLU A 188 -11.61 13.54 16.93
N ARG A 189 -11.29 12.28 17.25
CA ARG A 189 -10.36 11.45 16.49
C ARG A 189 -10.76 9.98 16.55
N VAL A 190 -10.41 9.26 15.49
CA VAL A 190 -10.44 7.80 15.44
C VAL A 190 -9.12 7.27 14.90
N ASN A 191 -8.63 6.19 15.50
CA ASN A 191 -7.53 5.38 14.99
C ASN A 191 -7.85 3.92 15.28
N TRP A 192 -8.10 3.16 14.23
CA TRP A 192 -8.44 1.75 14.32
C TRP A 192 -7.53 0.96 13.40
N ARG A 193 -7.06 -0.19 13.88
CA ARG A 193 -6.22 -1.11 13.13
C ARG A 193 -6.69 -2.53 13.40
N THR A 194 -6.85 -3.30 12.34
CA THR A 194 -7.12 -4.73 12.43
C THR A 194 -6.35 -5.48 11.34
N SER A 195 -6.41 -6.81 11.38
CA SER A 195 -5.78 -7.64 10.37
C SER A 195 -6.53 -8.96 10.13
N PHE A 196 -6.52 -9.45 8.90
CA PHE A 196 -7.19 -10.66 8.46
C PHE A 196 -6.19 -11.60 7.78
N VAL A 197 -6.18 -12.87 8.18
CA VAL A 197 -5.29 -13.89 7.59
C VAL A 197 -5.83 -14.32 6.24
N LEU A 198 -4.96 -14.34 5.22
CA LEU A 198 -5.29 -14.91 3.91
C LEU A 198 -5.28 -16.45 3.95
N PRO A 199 -6.04 -17.13 3.09
CA PRO A 199 -6.02 -18.58 2.92
C PRO A 199 -4.60 -19.13 2.78
N ASP A 200 -4.41 -20.34 3.28
CA ASP A 200 -3.11 -21.04 3.24
C ASP A 200 -1.94 -20.27 3.86
N GLU A 201 -2.23 -19.29 4.72
CA GLU A 201 -1.24 -18.39 5.31
C GLU A 201 -0.42 -17.65 4.24
N ALA A 202 -1.02 -17.40 3.06
CA ALA A 202 -0.36 -16.72 1.96
C ALA A 202 0.02 -15.26 2.29
N GLY A 203 -0.59 -14.70 3.34
CA GLY A 203 -0.33 -13.35 3.83
C GLY A 203 -1.35 -12.89 4.86
N ARG A 204 -1.35 -11.57 5.10
CA ARG A 204 -2.30 -10.89 5.98
C ARG A 204 -2.71 -9.56 5.37
N LEU A 205 -4.01 -9.30 5.31
CA LEU A 205 -4.57 -7.99 5.01
C LEU A 205 -4.60 -7.17 6.30
N HIS A 206 -3.89 -6.06 6.34
CA HIS A 206 -3.93 -5.06 7.40
C HIS A 206 -4.84 -3.92 6.97
N ALA A 207 -5.83 -3.62 7.79
CA ALA A 207 -6.72 -2.47 7.59
C ALA A 207 -6.46 -1.44 8.68
N THR A 208 -6.28 -0.17 8.28
CA THR A 208 -6.15 0.94 9.22
C THR A 208 -7.09 2.08 8.83
N ILE A 209 -7.88 2.57 9.78
CA ILE A 209 -8.75 3.73 9.63
C ILE A 209 -8.23 4.86 10.52
N ARG A 210 -8.02 6.05 9.95
CA ARG A 210 -7.57 7.24 10.71
C ARG A 210 -8.36 8.48 10.31
N HIS A 211 -8.67 9.32 11.28
CA HIS A 211 -9.09 10.69 11.01
C HIS A 211 -7.87 11.62 10.92
N ALA A 212 -7.78 12.39 9.84
CA ALA A 212 -6.72 13.34 9.58
C ALA A 212 -7.26 14.62 8.93
N LYS A 213 -6.37 15.57 8.65
CA LYS A 213 -6.65 16.74 7.80
C LYS A 213 -5.74 16.69 6.59
N LEU A 214 -6.28 16.96 5.41
CA LEU A 214 -5.47 17.11 4.20
C LEU A 214 -4.49 18.27 4.38
N HIS A 215 -3.24 18.07 3.98
CA HIS A 215 -2.19 19.06 4.16
C HIS A 215 -2.49 20.37 3.40
N ASP A 216 -3.03 20.28 2.19
CA ASP A 216 -3.17 21.45 1.30
C ASP A 216 -4.44 22.26 1.57
N SER A 217 -5.56 21.59 1.89
CA SER A 217 -6.86 22.23 2.09
C SER A 217 -7.28 22.36 3.56
N GLY A 218 -6.62 21.64 4.48
CA GLY A 218 -7.04 21.52 5.88
C GLY A 218 -8.36 20.76 6.09
N LEU A 219 -8.97 20.26 5.01
CA LEU A 219 -10.25 19.55 5.06
C LEU A 219 -10.11 18.24 5.84
N PRO A 220 -11.04 17.94 6.75
CA PRO A 220 -11.09 16.64 7.42
C PRO A 220 -11.22 15.49 6.42
N VAL A 221 -10.47 14.42 6.66
CA VAL A 221 -10.44 13.23 5.80
C VAL A 221 -10.39 11.97 6.66
N LEU A 222 -11.15 10.95 6.25
CA LEU A 222 -10.97 9.59 6.74
C LEU A 222 -10.00 8.87 5.80
N LEU A 223 -8.90 8.38 6.36
CA LEU A 223 -7.90 7.57 5.68
C LEU A 223 -8.23 6.10 5.90
N LEU A 224 -8.42 5.34 4.82
CA LEU A 224 -8.48 3.88 4.85
C LEU A 224 -7.27 3.31 4.11
N ASP A 225 -6.35 2.73 4.88
CA ASP A 225 -5.20 2.01 4.34
C ASP A 225 -5.49 0.51 4.36
N LEU A 226 -5.34 -0.14 3.21
CA LEU A 226 -5.45 -1.59 3.07
C LEU A 226 -4.12 -2.11 2.53
N THR A 227 -3.38 -2.83 3.36
CA THR A 227 -2.06 -3.37 3.01
C THR A 227 -2.04 -4.88 3.16
N VAL A 228 -1.79 -5.60 2.08
CA VAL A 228 -1.53 -7.05 2.12
C VAL A 228 -0.03 -7.28 2.15
N ARG A 229 0.41 -8.16 3.05
CA ARG A 229 1.80 -8.61 3.19
C ARG A 229 1.87 -10.12 3.23
N GLY A 230 2.88 -10.71 2.61
CA GLY A 230 3.06 -12.16 2.55
C GLY A 230 4.01 -12.57 1.43
N ILE A 231 4.28 -13.86 1.26
CA ILE A 231 5.19 -14.34 0.20
C ILE A 231 4.62 -15.52 -0.60
N GLY A 232 3.48 -16.07 -0.18
CA GLY A 232 2.95 -17.30 -0.80
C GLY A 232 3.89 -18.50 -0.65
N LYS A 233 3.51 -19.63 -1.27
CA LYS A 233 4.32 -20.86 -1.27
C LYS A 233 5.25 -20.95 -2.48
N ASP A 234 4.80 -20.50 -3.64
CA ASP A 234 5.60 -20.43 -4.86
C ASP A 234 6.40 -19.12 -4.90
N ARG A 235 7.73 -19.24 -5.03
CA ARG A 235 8.66 -18.11 -5.12
C ARG A 235 9.15 -17.85 -6.54
N SER A 236 8.56 -18.51 -7.54
CA SER A 236 8.82 -18.26 -8.95
C SER A 236 8.27 -16.88 -9.38
N PRO A 237 8.69 -16.36 -10.56
CA PRO A 237 8.08 -15.16 -11.12
C PRO A 237 6.56 -15.28 -11.32
N GLN A 238 6.05 -16.48 -11.61
CA GLN A 238 4.62 -16.73 -11.70
C GLN A 238 3.98 -16.68 -10.32
N GLY A 239 4.61 -17.30 -9.31
CA GLY A 239 4.15 -17.23 -7.91
C GLY A 239 4.06 -15.80 -7.37
N MET A 240 4.99 -14.93 -7.76
CA MET A 240 4.90 -13.49 -7.46
C MET A 240 3.67 -12.85 -8.11
N ALA A 241 3.43 -13.10 -9.40
CA ALA A 241 2.29 -12.55 -10.11
C ALA A 241 0.95 -13.01 -9.49
N ASP A 242 0.84 -14.32 -9.23
CA ASP A 242 -0.34 -14.92 -8.60
C ASP A 242 -0.56 -14.35 -7.19
N TRP A 243 0.51 -14.09 -6.45
CA TRP A 243 0.42 -13.46 -5.12
C TRP A 243 -0.09 -12.03 -5.19
N PHE A 244 0.35 -11.22 -6.16
CA PHE A 244 -0.17 -9.85 -6.33
C PHE A 244 -1.64 -9.85 -6.77
N ASP A 245 -2.06 -10.82 -7.59
CA ASP A 245 -3.47 -10.98 -7.96
C ASP A 245 -4.34 -11.34 -6.75
N LEU A 246 -3.86 -12.26 -5.90
CA LEU A 246 -4.49 -12.59 -4.63
C LEU A 246 -4.55 -11.38 -3.69
N ALA A 247 -3.44 -10.64 -3.54
CA ALA A 247 -3.37 -9.45 -2.71
C ALA A 247 -4.39 -8.39 -3.16
N ARG A 248 -4.48 -8.14 -4.47
CA ARG A 248 -5.46 -7.24 -5.06
C ARG A 248 -6.89 -7.72 -4.81
N GLU A 249 -7.18 -9.01 -4.99
CA GLU A 249 -8.50 -9.56 -4.68
C GLU A 249 -8.89 -9.29 -3.21
N TRP A 250 -7.98 -9.56 -2.27
CA TRP A 250 -8.22 -9.33 -0.85
C TRP A 250 -8.42 -7.86 -0.51
N ILE A 251 -7.65 -6.97 -1.12
CA ILE A 251 -7.82 -5.53 -0.91
C ILE A 251 -9.15 -5.05 -1.47
N VAL A 252 -9.52 -5.44 -2.68
CA VAL A 252 -10.76 -4.98 -3.31
C VAL A 252 -11.99 -5.54 -2.58
N ARG A 253 -11.99 -6.83 -2.25
CA ARG A 253 -13.08 -7.44 -1.47
C ARG A 253 -13.11 -6.87 -0.05
N GLY A 254 -11.97 -6.71 0.60
CA GLY A 254 -11.88 -6.13 1.94
C GLY A 254 -12.35 -4.67 1.98
N PHE A 255 -12.04 -3.89 0.94
CA PHE A 255 -12.59 -2.54 0.78
C PHE A 255 -14.12 -2.57 0.72
N THR A 256 -14.69 -3.46 -0.10
CA THR A 256 -16.14 -3.62 -0.20
C THR A 256 -16.79 -4.11 1.09
N ASP A 257 -16.13 -5.01 1.81
CA ASP A 257 -16.63 -5.59 3.05
C ASP A 257 -16.62 -4.57 4.20
N LEU A 258 -15.55 -3.79 4.31
CA LEU A 258 -15.37 -2.81 5.38
C LEU A 258 -16.13 -1.50 5.18
N THR A 259 -16.68 -1.23 4.00
CA THR A 259 -17.31 0.06 3.67
C THR A 259 -18.81 -0.04 3.47
N GLY A 260 -19.53 1.05 3.73
CA GLY A 260 -20.99 1.10 3.65
C GLY A 260 -21.53 1.03 2.22
N GLU A 261 -22.50 0.15 1.97
CA GLU A 261 -23.09 -0.07 0.65
C GLU A 261 -23.69 1.20 0.03
N ASP A 262 -24.30 2.07 0.85
CA ASP A 262 -24.86 3.35 0.40
C ASP A 262 -23.77 4.27 -0.16
N VAL A 263 -22.63 4.39 0.53
CA VAL A 263 -21.48 5.20 0.09
C VAL A 263 -20.87 4.60 -1.18
N GLN A 264 -20.72 3.27 -1.23
CA GLN A 264 -20.23 2.56 -2.39
C GLN A 264 -21.05 2.85 -3.65
N LYS A 265 -22.39 2.84 -3.55
CA LYS A 265 -23.28 3.02 -4.71
C LYS A 265 -23.46 4.49 -5.08
N SER A 266 -23.72 5.35 -4.09
CA SER A 266 -24.11 6.74 -4.34
C SER A 266 -22.92 7.66 -4.65
N ILE A 267 -21.78 7.44 -4.00
CA ILE A 267 -20.60 8.32 -4.10
C ILE A 267 -19.56 7.69 -5.00
N TRP A 268 -19.11 6.47 -4.69
CA TRP A 268 -18.05 5.80 -5.44
C TRP A 268 -18.54 5.08 -6.70
N ARG A 269 -19.85 5.03 -6.91
CA ARG A 269 -20.51 4.47 -8.10
C ARG A 269 -20.03 3.05 -8.41
N ARG A 270 -20.26 2.14 -7.46
CA ARG A 270 -19.99 0.71 -7.61
C ARG A 270 -20.80 0.13 -8.78
N LYS A 271 -20.12 -0.53 -9.71
CA LYS A 271 -20.71 -1.13 -10.94
C LYS A 271 -21.03 -2.61 -10.79
N LYS A 272 -20.27 -3.33 -9.97
CA LYS A 272 -20.35 -4.78 -9.70
C LYS A 272 -20.01 -5.06 -8.25
#